data_AF-A0A5K1FSF4-F1
#
_entry.id   AF-A0A5K1FSF4-F1
#
_cell.length_a   1.000
_cell.length_b   1.000
_cell.length_c   1.000
_cell.angle_alpha   90.00
_cell.angle_beta   90.00
_cell.angle_gamma   90.00
#
_symmetry.space_group_name_H-M   'P 1'
#
loop_
_entity.id
_entity.type
_entity.pdbx_description
1 polymer ?
#
loop_
_entity_poly.entity_id
_entity_poly.type
_entity_poly.pdbx_seq_one_letter_code
_entity_poly.pdbx_strand_id
1 'polypeptide(L)' 'WMAKMNVARFGFACTKINELVYAVGGYGVNDQNLSTTDAYDPGEDH' A
#
# COMPACT_ATOMS: atom_id res chain seq x y z
N TRP A 1 10.98 -1.78 10.98
CA TRP A 1 11.31 -0.71 10.02
C TRP A 1 10.03 -0.38 9.26
N MET A 2 9.52 0.83 9.51
CA MET A 2 8.23 1.36 9.07
C MET A 2 7.78 0.86 7.70
N ALA A 3 6.67 0.13 7.69
CA ALA A 3 5.93 -0.25 6.50
C ALA A 3 5.74 0.95 5.56
N LYS A 4 6.17 0.81 4.30
CA LYS A 4 6.07 1.88 3.31
C LYS A 4 4.69 1.92 2.67
N MET A 5 3.69 2.37 3.42
CA MET A 5 2.43 2.86 2.84
C MET A 5 2.44 4.40 2.88
N ASN A 6 3.46 4.98 2.25
CA ASN A 6 3.78 6.41 2.39
C ASN A 6 2.98 7.31 1.43
N VAL A 7 2.16 6.72 0.57
CA VAL A 7 1.34 7.42 -0.42
C VAL A 7 -0.12 7.12 -0.14
N ALA A 8 -0.88 8.16 0.23
CA ALA A 8 -2.33 8.08 0.29
C ALA A 8 -2.88 7.74 -1.11
N ARG A 9 -3.74 6.73 -1.18
CA ARG A 9 -4.28 6.19 -2.43
C ARG A 9 -5.72 5.71 -2.28
N PHE A 10 -6.46 5.65 -3.38
CA PHE A 10 -7.80 5.05 -3.48
C PHE A 10 -7.97 4.29 -4.81
N GLY A 11 -9.02 3.46 -4.91
CA GLY A 11 -9.29 2.67 -6.12
C GLY A 11 -8.20 1.65 -6.48
N PHE A 12 -7.42 1.21 -5.50
CA PHE A 12 -6.33 0.23 -5.65
C PHE A 12 -6.82 -1.19 -5.38
N ALA A 13 -6.06 -2.19 -5.83
CA ALA A 13 -6.26 -3.58 -5.44
C ALA A 13 -5.52 -3.87 -4.13
N CYS A 14 -6.13 -4.64 -3.21
CA CYS A 14 -5.49 -5.05 -1.97
C CYS A 14 -5.55 -6.57 -1.76
N THR A 15 -4.48 -7.13 -1.21
CA THR A 15 -4.42 -8.56 -0.85
C THR A 15 -3.42 -8.84 0.27
N LYS A 16 -3.63 -9.95 0.98
CA LYS A 16 -2.73 -10.47 2.02
C LYS A 16 -1.89 -11.59 1.42
N ILE A 17 -0.56 -11.47 1.51
CA ILE A 17 0.39 -12.53 1.10
C ILE A 17 1.34 -12.76 2.26
N ASN A 18 1.31 -13.96 2.85
CA ASN A 18 1.92 -14.22 4.16
C ASN A 18 1.47 -13.15 5.16
N GLU A 19 2.30 -12.66 6.08
CA GLU A 19 1.86 -11.69 7.10
C GLU A 19 1.85 -10.23 6.60
N LEU A 20 2.06 -10.01 5.30
CA LEU A 20 2.10 -8.68 4.70
C LEU A 20 0.81 -8.35 3.94
N VAL A 21 0.37 -7.10 4.07
CA VAL A 21 -0.73 -6.52 3.30
C VAL A 21 -0.15 -5.73 2.14
N TYR A 22 -0.62 -6.02 0.93
CA TYR A 22 -0.17 -5.36 -0.29
C TYR A 22 -1.26 -4.45 -0.85
N ALA A 23 -0.88 -3.24 -1.25
CA ALA A 23 -1.71 -2.31 -2.01
C ALA A 23 -1.06 -2.05 -3.38
N VAL A 24 -1.77 -2.41 -4.45
CA VAL A 24 -1.27 -2.37 -5.83
C VAL A 24 -2.04 -1.34 -6.65
N GLY A 25 -1.31 -0.39 -7.23
CA GLY A 25 -1.85 0.61 -8.15
C GLY A 25 -2.82 1.60 -7.50
N GLY A 26 -3.84 2.02 -8.25
CA GLY A 26 -4.86 2.99 -7.83
C GLY A 26 -4.51 4.43 -8.17
N TYR A 27 -5.10 5.37 -7.44
CA TYR A 27 -4.97 6.80 -7.66
C TYR A 27 -4.53 7.50 -6.37
N GLY A 28 -3.54 8.38 -6.50
CA GLY A 28 -3.03 9.22 -5.42
C GLY A 28 -3.73 10.58 -5.34
N VAL A 29 -3.05 11.54 -4.71
CA VAL A 29 -3.50 12.94 -4.66
C VAL A 29 -3.66 13.50 -6.08
N ASN A 30 -4.71 14.30 -6.30
CA ASN A 30 -5.06 14.90 -7.60
C ASN A 30 -5.30 13.85 -8.71
N ASP A 31 -5.89 12.71 -8.37
CA ASP A 31 -6.21 11.62 -9.32
C ASP A 31 -4.99 11.07 -10.08
N GLN A 32 -3.78 11.24 -9.54
CA GLN A 32 -2.56 10.72 -10.16
C GLN A 32 -2.61 9.19 -10.22
N ASN A 33 -2.50 8.60 -11.40
CA ASN A 33 -2.39 7.16 -11.55
C ASN A 33 -1.08 6.64 -10.92
N LEU A 34 -1.20 5.62 -10.07
CA LEU A 34 -0.08 4.97 -9.39
C LEU A 34 0.17 3.62 -10.05
N SER A 35 1.43 3.37 -10.43
CA SER A 35 1.92 2.05 -10.89
C SER A 35 2.75 1.33 -9.83
N THR A 36 2.71 1.81 -8.58
CA THR A 36 3.48 1.29 -7.46
C THR A 36 2.73 0.21 -6.68
N THR A 37 3.50 -0.66 -6.01
CA THR A 37 3.01 -1.62 -5.02
C THR A 37 3.63 -1.30 -3.67
N ASP A 38 2.78 -1.08 -2.66
CA ASP A 38 3.18 -0.85 -1.28
C ASP A 38 2.91 -2.10 -0.44
N ALA A 39 3.77 -2.38 0.54
CA ALA A 39 3.62 -3.49 1.49
C ALA A 39 3.59 -2.96 2.93
N TYR A 40 2.62 -3.43 3.70
CA TYR A 40 2.45 -3.15 5.12
C TYR A 40 2.64 -4.41 5.95
N ASP A 41 3.50 -4.32 6.97
CA ASP A 41 3.75 -5.35 7.96
C ASP A 41 3.14 -4.93 9.30
N PRO A 42 1.98 -5.50 9.70
CA PRO A 42 1.36 -5.20 10.98
C PRO A 42 2.20 -5.68 12.18
N GLY A 43 3.10 -6.65 11.98
CA GLY A 43 3.95 -7.20 13.04
C GLY A 43 5.11 -6.29 13.44
N GLU A 44 5.40 -5.26 12.65
CA GLU A 44 6.46 -4.29 12.94
C GLU A 44 5.91 -3.00 13.60
N ASP A 45 4.60 -2.94 13.85
CA ASP A 45 3.87 -1.78 14.42
C ASP A 45 3.69 -1.93 15.95
N HIS A 46 4.82 -2.07 16.66
CA HIS A 46 4.91 -2.19 18.13
C HIS A 46 5.34 -0.89 18.81
#